data_AF-A0A075JK06-F1
#
_entry.id   AF-A0A075JK06-F1
#
_cell.length_a   1.000
_cell.length_b   1.000
_cell.length_c   1.000
_cell.angle_alpha   90.00
_cell.angle_beta   90.00
_cell.angle_gamma   90.00
#
_symmetry.space_group_name_H-M   'P 1'
#
loop_
_entity.id
_entity.type
_entity.pdbx_description
1 polymer ?
#
loop_
_entity_poly.entity_id
_entity_poly.type
_entity_poly.pdbx_seq_one_letter_code
_entity_poly.pdbx_strand_id
1 'polypeptide(L)'
;MNAWDDVGARFELPGRHRSRREEQSVESARGDGARDAWPDGEVVADDVDDLVGSGGGIVGVGDGALEAPLVRGRRIAVMCPDSSIDGACFGAALAGYLAKVAAGSGSSRPPVALVDGQPGTGGLDVLLDLETAPGARWPALRGAGSHIDGERLLAALPQRDGVAVLSHTASPAVVDEESRRATHEALAHVAGDVVHCLAAHPLPRPGEFDVIVLLVRGTLASTAAAQHTVQALTELALDEPGGSGIAPVALVALETPVRTRSVLAESLGAPLVAAGPTRWRMSAHCPADLLAGRWPGQRETTMTRLVRDVSMFVARLEREPSWA
;
A
#
# COMPACT_ATOMS: atom_id res chain seq x y z
N MET A 1 39.68 -15.60 40.12
CA MET A 1 40.43 -14.33 40.32
C MET A 1 39.79 -13.38 39.33
N ASN A 2 38.74 -12.72 39.78
CA ASN A 2 37.80 -11.98 38.97
C ASN A 2 38.06 -10.50 39.21
N ALA A 3 38.23 -9.74 38.15
CA ALA A 3 38.19 -8.28 38.17
C ALA A 3 37.19 -7.86 37.08
N TRP A 4 36.56 -6.71 37.26
CA TRP A 4 35.41 -6.17 36.50
C TRP A 4 34.02 -6.52 37.06
N ASP A 5 33.86 -6.29 38.36
CA ASP A 5 32.61 -5.75 38.91
C ASP A 5 32.81 -4.24 39.15
N ASP A 6 31.74 -3.48 38.99
CA ASP A 6 31.50 -2.10 39.44
C ASP A 6 31.70 -0.95 38.45
N VAL A 7 30.63 -0.60 37.71
CA VAL A 7 30.11 0.78 37.63
C VAL A 7 28.58 0.70 37.43
N GLY A 8 27.85 0.87 38.53
CA GLY A 8 26.41 1.17 38.50
C GLY A 8 26.15 2.60 38.04
N ALA A 9 25.42 2.76 36.93
CA ALA A 9 24.79 4.02 36.55
C ALA A 9 23.28 3.79 36.41
N ARG A 10 22.53 4.25 37.42
CA ARG A 10 21.07 4.35 37.42
C ARG A 10 20.67 5.48 36.46
N PHE A 11 19.89 5.18 35.44
CA PHE A 11 19.25 6.18 34.58
C PHE A 11 17.89 6.52 35.20
N GLU A 12 17.78 7.69 35.83
CA GLU A 12 16.51 8.24 36.34
C GLU A 12 15.74 8.91 35.19
N LEU A 13 14.46 8.54 35.02
CA LEU A 13 13.53 9.17 34.09
C LEU A 13 12.98 10.48 34.69
N PRO A 14 12.94 11.60 33.96
CA PRO A 14 12.33 12.83 34.48
C PRO A 14 10.82 12.68 34.68
N GLY A 15 10.38 13.09 35.86
CA GLY A 15 9.03 12.91 36.40
C GLY A 15 7.91 13.64 35.65
N ARG A 16 6.73 13.00 35.69
CA ARG A 16 5.43 13.54 35.28
C ARG A 16 5.07 14.74 36.16
N HIS A 17 4.99 15.94 35.58
CA HIS A 17 4.24 17.03 36.17
C HIS A 17 2.76 16.92 35.76
N ARG A 18 1.92 16.53 36.73
CA ARG A 18 0.46 16.76 36.69
C ARG A 18 0.21 18.22 37.05
N SER A 19 -0.44 18.98 36.17
CA SER A 19 -1.17 20.19 36.55
C SER A 19 -2.66 19.99 36.30
N ARG A 20 -3.45 20.44 37.26
CA ARG A 20 -4.88 20.21 37.49
C ARG A 20 -5.59 21.56 37.32
N ARG A 21 -6.79 21.56 36.71
CA ARG A 21 -7.74 22.68 36.45
C ARG A 21 -7.35 23.57 35.26
N GLU A 22 -8.24 23.88 34.32
CA GLU A 22 -9.60 24.41 34.53
C GLU A 22 -10.69 23.73 33.69
N GLU A 23 -11.78 23.38 34.37
CA GLU A 23 -13.12 23.22 33.81
C GLU A 23 -13.69 24.62 33.54
N GLN A 24 -14.08 24.90 32.30
CA GLN A 24 -15.14 25.88 32.04
C GLN A 24 -16.06 25.38 30.93
N SER A 25 -17.29 25.10 31.36
CA SER A 25 -18.46 24.80 30.57
C SER A 25 -18.77 25.90 29.55
N VAL A 26 -19.10 25.51 28.32
CA VAL A 26 -20.08 26.25 27.51
C VAL A 26 -21.05 25.23 26.93
N GLU A 27 -22.27 25.29 27.43
CA GLU A 27 -23.44 24.51 27.03
C GLU A 27 -24.27 25.31 26.01
N SER A 28 -24.81 24.58 25.03
CA SER A 28 -25.81 24.99 24.01
C SER A 28 -25.25 25.81 22.82
N ALA A 29 -25.59 25.51 21.56
CA ALA A 29 -26.94 25.28 21.07
C ALA A 29 -27.06 24.08 20.10
N ARG A 30 -28.18 23.37 20.28
CA ARG A 30 -28.72 22.36 19.38
C ARG A 30 -29.14 23.00 18.05
N GLY A 31 -28.75 22.36 16.95
CA GLY A 31 -29.36 22.52 15.63
C GLY A 31 -29.47 21.14 15.00
N ASP A 32 -30.68 20.58 15.05
CA ASP A 32 -31.06 19.30 14.44
C ASP A 32 -30.81 19.29 12.92
N GLY A 33 -30.21 18.21 12.42
CA GLY A 33 -30.23 17.90 10.99
C GLY A 33 -29.24 16.84 10.54
N ALA A 34 -29.72 15.59 10.44
CA ALA A 34 -29.20 14.46 9.65
C ALA A 34 -28.12 13.53 10.26
N ARG A 35 -28.61 12.62 11.12
CA ARG A 35 -28.29 11.17 11.24
C ARG A 35 -26.85 10.72 10.98
N ASP A 36 -26.12 10.66 12.10
CA ASP A 36 -24.82 10.03 12.30
C ASP A 36 -24.91 8.51 12.55
N ALA A 37 -24.04 7.77 11.87
CA ALA A 37 -23.29 6.58 12.33
C ALA A 37 -22.06 6.64 11.40
N TRP A 38 -20.81 6.83 11.83
CA TRP A 38 -20.00 6.18 12.86
C TRP A 38 -19.32 7.22 13.77
N PRO A 39 -19.32 7.04 15.11
CA PRO A 39 -18.53 7.89 16.00
C PRO A 39 -17.08 7.41 16.08
N ASP A 40 -16.21 8.31 16.52
CA ASP A 40 -14.78 8.12 16.70
C ASP A 40 -14.42 6.82 17.45
N GLY A 41 -13.62 5.98 16.79
CA GLY A 41 -12.61 5.16 17.46
C GLY A 41 -13.09 4.03 18.37
N GLU A 42 -13.89 3.09 17.88
CA GLU A 42 -13.77 1.63 18.15
C GLU A 42 -14.83 0.92 17.30
N VAL A 43 -14.38 0.16 16.30
CA VAL A 43 -15.25 -0.72 15.51
C VAL A 43 -15.55 -1.94 16.39
N VAL A 44 -16.79 -2.05 16.85
CA VAL A 44 -17.25 -3.18 17.68
C VAL A 44 -17.63 -4.33 16.74
N ALA A 45 -17.54 -5.57 17.22
CA ALA A 45 -17.72 -6.79 16.42
C ALA A 45 -18.99 -6.83 15.51
N ASP A 46 -20.03 -6.06 15.79
CA ASP A 46 -21.24 -5.93 14.96
C ASP A 46 -20.99 -5.22 13.60
N ASP A 47 -19.98 -4.35 13.48
CA ASP A 47 -19.65 -3.64 12.22
C ASP A 47 -18.98 -4.55 11.17
N VAL A 48 -18.43 -5.70 11.60
CA VAL A 48 -17.79 -6.69 10.72
C VAL A 48 -18.86 -7.52 9.99
N ASP A 49 -20.02 -7.74 10.62
CA ASP A 49 -21.16 -8.46 10.01
C ASP A 49 -21.77 -7.70 8.82
N ASP A 50 -21.57 -6.38 8.74
CA ASP A 50 -21.97 -5.58 7.58
C ASP A 50 -21.01 -5.73 6.37
N LEU A 51 -19.76 -6.14 6.60
CA LEU A 51 -18.78 -6.47 5.54
C LEU A 51 -18.85 -7.93 5.09
N VAL A 52 -19.28 -8.82 5.99
CA VAL A 52 -19.45 -10.25 5.75
C VAL A 52 -20.94 -10.50 5.48
N GLY A 53 -21.37 -10.32 4.22
CA GLY A 53 -22.77 -10.41 3.82
C GLY A 53 -23.57 -11.50 4.55
N SER A 54 -24.56 -11.08 5.34
CA SER A 54 -25.45 -11.96 6.09
C SER A 54 -26.06 -13.01 5.16
N GLY A 55 -25.86 -14.29 5.48
CA GLY A 55 -26.34 -15.43 4.70
C GLY A 55 -27.83 -15.34 4.36
N GLY A 56 -28.11 -15.11 3.09
CA GLY A 56 -29.45 -15.12 2.51
C GLY A 56 -29.36 -15.49 1.05
N GLY A 57 -29.50 -16.79 0.75
CA GLY A 57 -29.52 -17.28 -0.62
C GLY A 57 -30.65 -16.62 -1.41
N ILE A 58 -30.29 -15.90 -2.47
CA ILE A 58 -31.21 -15.49 -3.51
C ILE A 58 -30.69 -16.07 -4.82
N VAL A 59 -31.36 -17.13 -5.27
CA VAL A 59 -31.23 -17.63 -6.64
C VAL A 59 -31.80 -16.55 -7.56
N GLY A 60 -30.92 -15.77 -8.18
CA GLY A 60 -31.25 -14.86 -9.28
C GLY A 60 -31.26 -15.63 -10.59
N VAL A 61 -32.45 -15.93 -11.11
CA VAL A 61 -32.66 -16.27 -12.52
C VAL A 61 -32.82 -14.95 -13.28
N GLY A 62 -31.96 -14.67 -14.27
CA GLY A 62 -32.09 -13.45 -15.07
C GLY A 62 -31.02 -13.23 -16.13
N ASP A 63 -31.22 -13.86 -17.29
CA ASP A 63 -31.08 -13.32 -18.65
C ASP A 63 -29.73 -12.68 -19.10
N GLY A 64 -28.92 -13.49 -19.77
CA GLY A 64 -28.55 -13.29 -21.19
C GLY A 64 -27.80 -12.03 -21.65
N ALA A 65 -27.41 -11.10 -20.77
CA ALA A 65 -26.46 -10.06 -21.15
C ALA A 65 -25.07 -10.68 -21.22
N LEU A 66 -24.42 -10.60 -22.38
CA LEU A 66 -22.99 -10.88 -22.50
C LEU A 66 -22.26 -9.92 -21.56
N GLU A 67 -21.93 -10.37 -20.35
CA GLU A 67 -21.10 -9.62 -19.41
C GLU A 67 -19.80 -9.28 -20.15
N ALA A 68 -19.59 -7.98 -20.40
CA ALA A 68 -18.28 -7.51 -20.78
C ALA A 68 -17.30 -8.04 -19.71
N PRO A 69 -16.17 -8.65 -20.10
CA PRO A 69 -15.26 -9.24 -19.12
C PRO A 69 -14.95 -8.17 -18.06
N LEU A 70 -15.30 -8.48 -16.80
CA LEU A 70 -14.96 -7.64 -15.65
C LEU A 70 -13.45 -7.42 -15.72
N VAL A 71 -13.04 -6.21 -16.12
CA VAL A 71 -11.63 -5.84 -16.15
C VAL A 71 -11.20 -5.69 -14.71
N ARG A 72 -10.68 -6.78 -14.13
CA ARG A 72 -10.08 -6.77 -12.80
C ARG A 72 -8.98 -5.71 -12.76
N GLY A 73 -8.96 -4.90 -11.70
CA GLY A 73 -7.88 -3.94 -11.49
C GLY A 73 -6.56 -4.67 -11.28
N ARG A 74 -5.47 -4.10 -11.80
CA ARG A 74 -4.15 -4.72 -11.68
C ARG A 74 -3.63 -4.60 -10.26
N ARG A 75 -3.03 -5.67 -9.74
CA ARG A 75 -2.38 -5.72 -8.43
C ARG A 75 -0.90 -5.46 -8.61
N ILE A 76 -0.48 -4.24 -8.26
CA ILE A 76 0.88 -3.73 -8.40
C ILE A 76 1.53 -3.72 -7.03
N ALA A 77 2.48 -4.62 -6.79
CA ALA A 77 3.30 -4.56 -5.57
C ALA A 77 4.41 -3.53 -5.73
N VAL A 78 4.66 -2.74 -4.69
CA VAL A 78 5.78 -1.79 -4.59
C VAL A 78 6.60 -2.13 -3.37
N MET A 79 7.90 -2.35 -3.57
CA MET A 79 8.83 -2.76 -2.53
C MET A 79 10.13 -1.96 -2.61
N CYS A 80 10.66 -1.59 -1.46
CA CYS A 80 12.03 -1.13 -1.31
C CYS A 80 12.64 -1.90 -0.13
N PRO A 81 13.41 -2.99 -0.39
CA PRO A 81 13.83 -3.94 0.64
C PRO A 81 14.61 -3.29 1.79
N ASP A 82 15.28 -2.18 1.54
CA ASP A 82 16.11 -1.46 2.50
C ASP A 82 15.51 -0.13 2.99
N SER A 83 14.23 0.16 2.67
CA SER A 83 13.54 1.40 3.10
C SER A 83 12.02 1.32 2.95
N SER A 84 11.31 1.05 4.05
CA SER A 84 9.84 1.06 4.11
C SER A 84 9.22 2.35 3.58
N ILE A 85 9.72 3.49 4.08
CA ILE A 85 9.22 4.83 3.72
C ILE A 85 9.40 5.14 2.23
N ASP A 86 10.48 4.67 1.60
CA ASP A 86 10.69 4.87 0.18
C ASP A 86 9.66 4.05 -0.63
N GLY A 87 9.41 2.80 -0.23
CA GLY A 87 8.35 1.97 -0.81
C GLY A 87 6.97 2.62 -0.69
N ALA A 88 6.63 3.11 0.50
CA ALA A 88 5.38 3.81 0.80
C ALA A 88 5.20 5.09 -0.03
N CYS A 89 6.22 5.96 -0.06
CA CYS A 89 6.21 7.19 -0.86
C CYS A 89 6.02 6.92 -2.35
N PHE A 90 6.73 5.92 -2.90
CA PHE A 90 6.61 5.58 -4.30
C PHE A 90 5.24 4.97 -4.63
N GLY A 91 4.74 4.07 -3.78
CA GLY A 91 3.42 3.46 -3.96
C GLY A 91 2.30 4.51 -3.93
N ALA A 92 2.35 5.44 -2.98
CA ALA A 92 1.44 6.58 -2.92
C ALA A 92 1.52 7.46 -4.19
N ALA A 93 2.73 7.81 -4.64
CA ALA A 93 2.93 8.59 -5.85
C ALA A 93 2.38 7.86 -7.10
N LEU A 94 2.57 6.55 -7.18
CA LEU A 94 2.07 5.71 -8.27
C LEU A 94 0.54 5.64 -8.26
N ALA A 95 -0.09 5.39 -7.11
CA ALA A 95 -1.54 5.37 -6.98
C ALA A 95 -2.17 6.71 -7.38
N GLY A 96 -1.63 7.83 -6.88
CA GLY A 96 -2.08 9.16 -7.25
C GLY A 96 -1.87 9.50 -8.73
N TYR A 97 -0.81 8.98 -9.36
CA TYR A 97 -0.60 9.12 -10.79
C TYR A 97 -1.64 8.33 -11.61
N LEU A 98 -1.88 7.07 -11.25
CA LEU A 98 -2.88 6.21 -11.89
C LEU A 98 -4.29 6.80 -11.78
N ALA A 99 -4.67 7.33 -10.61
CA ALA A 99 -5.96 7.99 -10.40
C ALA A 99 -6.12 9.24 -11.29
N LYS A 100 -5.06 10.06 -11.42
CA LYS A 100 -5.07 11.23 -12.33
C LYS A 100 -5.22 10.83 -13.80
N VAL A 101 -4.53 9.77 -14.23
CA VAL A 101 -4.65 9.25 -15.60
C VAL A 101 -6.07 8.73 -15.86
N ALA A 102 -6.65 7.99 -14.92
CA ALA A 102 -8.02 7.49 -15.01
C ALA A 102 -9.05 8.63 -15.08
N ALA A 103 -8.90 9.67 -14.25
CA ALA A 103 -9.77 10.84 -14.30
C ALA A 103 -9.64 11.62 -15.62
N GLY A 104 -8.41 11.74 -16.15
CA GLY A 104 -8.12 12.42 -17.40
C GLY A 104 -8.66 11.71 -18.66
N SER A 105 -8.95 10.41 -18.59
CA SER A 105 -9.51 9.65 -19.72
C SER A 105 -11.03 9.79 -19.88
N GLY A 106 -11.70 10.56 -19.02
CA GLY A 106 -13.15 10.80 -19.07
C GLY A 106 -14.00 9.55 -18.83
N SER A 107 -13.40 8.47 -18.33
CA SER A 107 -14.09 7.23 -17.99
C SER A 107 -14.56 7.27 -16.54
N SER A 108 -15.76 6.77 -16.25
CA SER A 108 -16.25 6.53 -14.88
C SER A 108 -15.57 5.29 -14.29
N ARG A 109 -14.23 5.30 -14.20
CA ARG A 109 -13.48 4.18 -13.61
C ARG A 109 -13.62 4.21 -12.09
N PRO A 110 -13.67 3.05 -11.43
CA PRO A 110 -13.56 2.98 -9.98
C PRO A 110 -12.27 3.63 -9.48
N PRO A 111 -12.21 4.08 -8.21
CA PRO A 111 -11.00 4.66 -7.63
C PRO A 111 -9.84 3.65 -7.66
N VAL A 112 -8.62 4.17 -7.65
CA VAL A 112 -7.42 3.36 -7.43
C VAL A 112 -7.35 3.01 -5.95
N ALA A 113 -7.12 1.75 -5.60
CA ALA A 113 -6.89 1.36 -4.22
C ALA A 113 -5.39 1.40 -3.89
N LEU A 114 -5.04 1.90 -2.71
CA LEU A 114 -3.69 1.89 -2.16
C LEU A 114 -3.72 1.13 -0.83
N VAL A 115 -2.97 0.03 -0.77
CA VAL A 115 -2.98 -0.91 0.35
C VAL A 115 -1.63 -0.86 1.07
N ASP A 116 -1.68 -0.57 2.36
CA ASP A 116 -0.53 -0.61 3.24
C ASP A 116 -0.22 -2.04 3.68
N GLY A 117 0.83 -2.65 3.13
CA GLY A 117 1.34 -3.95 3.54
C GLY A 117 2.54 -3.86 4.49
N GLN A 118 2.71 -2.74 5.20
CA GLN A 118 3.87 -2.48 6.05
C GLN A 118 3.47 -2.27 7.52
N PRO A 119 3.16 -3.36 8.27
CA PRO A 119 2.76 -3.25 9.67
C PRO A 119 3.88 -2.59 10.50
N GLY A 120 3.50 -1.68 11.40
CA GLY A 120 4.42 -1.02 12.33
C GLY A 120 5.20 0.17 11.75
N THR A 121 4.87 0.66 10.55
CA THR A 121 5.55 1.81 9.91
C THR A 121 4.86 3.17 10.11
N GLY A 122 3.80 3.22 10.91
CA GLY A 122 3.04 4.44 11.21
C GLY A 122 1.80 4.64 10.36
N GLY A 123 1.65 3.91 9.26
CA GLY A 123 0.46 3.94 8.40
C GLY A 123 0.62 4.84 7.17
N LEU A 124 0.07 4.40 6.04
CA LEU A 124 -0.11 5.24 4.84
C LEU A 124 -1.12 6.38 5.06
N ASP A 125 -2.05 6.26 5.99
CA ASP A 125 -2.99 7.33 6.31
C ASP A 125 -2.29 8.56 6.90
N VAL A 126 -1.32 8.38 7.80
CA VAL A 126 -0.44 9.46 8.28
C VAL A 126 0.39 10.04 7.13
N LEU A 127 0.90 9.18 6.24
CA LEU A 127 1.63 9.65 5.05
C LEU A 127 0.73 10.47 4.11
N LEU A 128 -0.58 10.31 4.14
CA LEU A 128 -1.49 10.94 3.19
C LEU A 128 -2.39 12.00 3.82
N ASP A 129 -2.17 12.32 5.09
CA ASP A 129 -2.98 13.27 5.86
C ASP A 129 -4.45 12.82 5.89
N LEU A 130 -4.65 11.53 6.19
CA LEU A 130 -5.92 10.80 6.22
C LEU A 130 -6.19 10.13 7.57
N GLU A 131 -5.34 10.35 8.57
CA GLU A 131 -5.46 9.73 9.89
C GLU A 131 -6.74 10.12 10.63
N THR A 132 -7.28 11.32 10.36
CA THR A 132 -8.57 11.78 10.90
C THR A 132 -9.74 11.54 9.96
N ALA A 133 -9.48 11.01 8.75
CA ALA A 133 -10.56 10.74 7.80
C ALA A 133 -11.33 9.47 8.23
N PRO A 134 -12.67 9.55 8.31
CA PRO A 134 -13.48 8.40 8.67
C PRO A 134 -13.34 7.28 7.63
N GLY A 135 -13.53 6.05 8.08
CA GLY A 135 -13.52 4.87 7.21
C GLY A 135 -12.71 3.71 7.77
N ALA A 136 -12.80 2.57 7.09
CA ALA A 136 -12.15 1.34 7.49
C ALA A 136 -10.61 1.42 7.41
N ARG A 137 -9.95 0.62 8.23
CA ARG A 137 -8.49 0.37 8.27
C ARG A 137 -8.26 -1.11 8.52
N TRP A 138 -7.03 -1.60 8.39
CA TRP A 138 -6.71 -3.00 8.69
C TRP A 138 -7.28 -3.53 10.02
N PRO A 139 -7.25 -2.79 11.15
CA PRO A 139 -7.87 -3.25 12.40
C PRO A 139 -9.35 -3.62 12.32
N ALA A 140 -10.13 -2.97 11.44
CA ALA A 140 -11.54 -3.25 11.24
C ALA A 140 -11.80 -4.56 10.49
N LEU A 141 -10.78 -5.12 9.82
CA LEU A 141 -10.87 -6.37 9.04
C LEU A 141 -10.40 -7.59 9.82
N ARG A 142 -10.12 -7.45 11.12
CA ARG A 142 -9.67 -8.56 11.96
C ARG A 142 -10.77 -9.60 12.10
N GLY A 143 -10.51 -10.83 11.66
CA GLY A 143 -11.46 -11.93 11.78
C GLY A 143 -12.61 -11.90 10.77
N ALA A 144 -12.51 -11.09 9.71
CA ALA A 144 -13.49 -11.06 8.62
C ALA A 144 -13.54 -12.40 7.85
N GLY A 145 -12.46 -13.18 7.89
CA GLY A 145 -12.38 -14.51 7.27
C GLY A 145 -12.24 -14.44 5.76
N SER A 146 -12.74 -15.46 5.05
CA SER A 146 -12.50 -15.62 3.61
C SER A 146 -13.43 -14.82 2.70
N HIS A 147 -14.42 -14.11 3.24
CA HIS A 147 -15.46 -13.46 2.44
C HIS A 147 -15.60 -11.99 2.82
N ILE A 148 -15.22 -11.11 1.89
CA ILE A 148 -15.27 -9.66 2.04
C ILE A 148 -15.98 -9.09 0.83
N ASP A 149 -17.06 -8.32 1.06
CA ASP A 149 -17.72 -7.56 0.01
C ASP A 149 -16.79 -6.42 -0.47
N GLY A 150 -16.29 -6.55 -1.70
CA GLY A 150 -15.34 -5.60 -2.28
C GLY A 150 -15.93 -4.20 -2.47
N GLU A 151 -17.19 -4.09 -2.90
CA GLU A 151 -17.82 -2.80 -3.15
C GLU A 151 -18.04 -2.05 -1.84
N ARG A 152 -18.54 -2.75 -0.81
CA ARG A 152 -18.70 -2.18 0.54
C ARG A 152 -17.36 -1.79 1.14
N LEU A 153 -16.36 -2.65 1.03
CA LEU A 153 -15.01 -2.34 1.50
C LEU A 153 -14.47 -1.08 0.82
N LEU A 154 -14.49 -1.02 -0.51
CA LEU A 154 -13.96 0.11 -1.27
C LEU A 154 -14.67 1.43 -0.94
N ALA A 155 -16.00 1.38 -0.75
CA ALA A 155 -16.79 2.54 -0.33
C ALA A 155 -16.48 2.98 1.12
N ALA A 156 -16.11 2.04 1.99
CA ALA A 156 -15.77 2.31 3.39
C ALA A 156 -14.34 2.81 3.59
N LEU A 157 -13.44 2.68 2.62
CA LEU A 157 -12.07 3.20 2.74
C LEU A 157 -12.05 4.74 2.66
N PRO A 158 -11.20 5.42 3.45
CA PRO A 158 -10.91 6.83 3.22
C PRO A 158 -10.40 7.06 1.81
N GLN A 159 -10.83 8.17 1.22
CA GLN A 159 -10.46 8.50 -0.14
C GLN A 159 -9.94 9.91 -0.25
N ARG A 160 -8.98 10.10 -1.15
CA ARG A 160 -8.44 11.40 -1.52
C ARG A 160 -7.96 11.38 -2.97
N ASP A 161 -8.32 12.39 -3.74
CA ASP A 161 -7.85 12.58 -5.12
C ASP A 161 -8.03 11.35 -6.04
N GLY A 162 -9.12 10.59 -5.85
CA GLY A 162 -9.43 9.38 -6.63
C GLY A 162 -8.68 8.12 -6.17
N VAL A 163 -8.03 8.17 -5.00
CA VAL A 163 -7.35 7.02 -4.38
C VAL A 163 -8.06 6.64 -3.08
N ALA A 164 -8.48 5.39 -2.95
CA ALA A 164 -9.01 4.79 -1.73
C ALA A 164 -7.90 4.07 -0.96
N VAL A 165 -7.77 4.31 0.35
CA VAL A 165 -6.59 3.89 1.12
C VAL A 165 -6.96 2.91 2.22
N LEU A 166 -6.43 1.68 2.15
CA LEU A 166 -6.44 0.72 3.24
C LEU A 166 -5.10 0.81 3.99
N SER A 167 -5.11 1.50 5.13
CA SER A 167 -3.90 1.76 5.92
C SER A 167 -3.81 0.90 7.18
N HIS A 168 -2.59 0.62 7.66
CA HIS A 168 -2.38 0.32 9.07
C HIS A 168 -2.54 1.61 9.89
N THR A 169 -2.77 1.49 11.19
CA THR A 169 -2.80 2.63 12.10
C THR A 169 -1.55 2.62 12.99
N ALA A 170 -1.35 3.70 13.75
CA ALA A 170 -0.29 3.78 14.77
C ALA A 170 -0.35 2.65 15.82
N SER A 171 -1.51 1.99 15.99
CA SER A 171 -1.69 0.78 16.79
C SER A 171 -2.02 -0.40 15.86
N PRO A 172 -1.00 -1.02 15.24
CA PRO A 172 -1.23 -2.04 14.22
C PRO A 172 -1.95 -3.25 14.82
N ALA A 173 -3.01 -3.68 14.16
CA ALA A 173 -3.68 -4.94 14.44
C ALA A 173 -3.02 -6.07 13.66
N VAL A 174 -2.90 -7.24 14.29
CA VAL A 174 -2.69 -8.48 13.55
C VAL A 174 -3.99 -8.83 12.84
N VAL A 175 -3.93 -8.86 11.51
CA VAL A 175 -4.98 -9.38 10.63
C VAL A 175 -4.50 -10.75 10.16
N ASP A 176 -5.36 -11.76 10.24
CA ASP A 176 -5.01 -13.11 9.81
C ASP A 176 -4.84 -13.17 8.28
N GLU A 177 -4.06 -14.16 7.83
CA GLU A 177 -3.70 -14.32 6.42
C GLU A 177 -4.92 -14.55 5.51
N GLU A 178 -5.97 -15.19 6.03
CA GLU A 178 -7.19 -15.46 5.28
C GLU A 178 -7.94 -14.17 4.99
N SER A 179 -8.17 -13.34 6.02
CA SER A 179 -8.78 -12.00 5.89
C SER A 179 -7.94 -11.08 5.00
N ARG A 180 -6.61 -11.10 5.13
CA ARG A 180 -5.69 -10.33 4.28
C ARG A 180 -5.83 -10.70 2.80
N ARG A 181 -5.84 -12.00 2.50
CA ARG A 181 -5.99 -12.50 1.13
C ARG A 181 -7.36 -12.16 0.55
N ALA A 182 -8.44 -12.39 1.31
CA ALA A 182 -9.79 -12.03 0.88
C ALA A 182 -9.91 -10.52 0.59
N THR A 183 -9.24 -9.68 1.39
CA THR A 183 -9.20 -8.23 1.20
C THR A 183 -8.51 -7.84 -0.11
N HIS A 184 -7.31 -8.39 -0.35
CA HIS A 184 -6.55 -8.15 -1.59
C HIS A 184 -7.34 -8.59 -2.82
N GLU A 185 -8.01 -9.74 -2.73
CA GLU A 185 -8.82 -10.27 -3.82
C GLU A 185 -10.05 -9.42 -4.08
N ALA A 186 -10.81 -9.07 -3.03
CA ALA A 186 -12.02 -8.26 -3.12
C ALA A 186 -11.73 -6.88 -3.74
N LEU A 187 -10.69 -6.17 -3.26
CA LEU A 187 -10.30 -4.87 -3.82
C LEU A 187 -9.90 -4.96 -5.29
N ALA A 188 -9.19 -6.02 -5.69
CA ALA A 188 -8.78 -6.18 -7.08
C ALA A 188 -9.96 -6.37 -8.04
N HIS A 189 -11.10 -6.90 -7.56
CA HIS A 189 -12.29 -7.08 -8.39
C HIS A 189 -13.07 -5.77 -8.62
N VAL A 190 -13.00 -4.82 -7.67
CA VAL A 190 -13.85 -3.61 -7.71
C VAL A 190 -13.08 -2.31 -7.96
N ALA A 191 -11.79 -2.25 -7.66
CA ALA A 191 -10.97 -1.05 -7.84
C ALA A 191 -10.41 -0.96 -9.27
N GLY A 192 -10.06 0.26 -9.71
CA GLY A 192 -9.52 0.48 -11.05
C GLY A 192 -8.13 -0.14 -11.24
N ASP A 193 -7.24 0.11 -10.28
CA ASP A 193 -5.95 -0.55 -10.07
C ASP A 193 -5.74 -0.64 -8.55
N VAL A 194 -4.93 -1.60 -8.09
CA VAL A 194 -4.58 -1.76 -6.67
C VAL A 194 -3.06 -1.71 -6.50
N VAL A 195 -2.57 -0.70 -5.80
CA VAL A 195 -1.15 -0.56 -5.47
C VAL A 195 -0.92 -1.02 -4.04
N HIS A 196 -0.03 -2.00 -3.83
CA HIS A 196 0.31 -2.52 -2.50
C HIS A 196 1.72 -2.09 -2.12
N CYS A 197 1.87 -1.38 -1.00
CA CYS A 197 3.16 -1.05 -0.42
C CYS A 197 3.60 -2.21 0.49
N LEU A 198 4.48 -3.10 0.02
CA LEU A 198 4.82 -4.32 0.78
C LEU A 198 6.07 -4.13 1.62
N ALA A 199 6.08 -4.68 2.83
CA ALA A 199 7.28 -4.80 3.65
C ALA A 199 8.29 -5.73 2.96
N ALA A 200 9.57 -5.67 3.38
CA ALA A 200 10.58 -6.61 2.89
C ALA A 200 10.28 -8.08 3.29
N HIS A 201 9.46 -8.27 4.33
CA HIS A 201 9.02 -9.58 4.80
C HIS A 201 7.62 -9.50 5.46
N PRO A 202 6.74 -10.51 5.30
CA PRO A 202 6.89 -11.69 4.43
C PRO A 202 6.92 -11.30 2.94
N LEU A 203 7.54 -12.15 2.12
CA LEU A 203 7.54 -11.97 0.67
C LEU A 203 6.17 -12.33 0.08
N PRO A 204 5.76 -11.68 -1.02
CA PRO A 204 4.51 -12.01 -1.70
C PRO A 204 4.55 -13.43 -2.27
N ARG A 205 3.40 -14.09 -2.31
CA ARG A 205 3.28 -15.43 -2.90
C ARG A 205 3.24 -15.36 -4.43
N PRO A 206 3.68 -16.41 -5.13
CA PRO A 206 3.49 -16.50 -6.57
C PRO A 206 2.01 -16.38 -6.97
N GLY A 207 1.72 -15.60 -8.01
CA GLY A 207 0.34 -15.28 -8.45
C GLY A 207 -0.43 -14.26 -7.59
N GLU A 208 0.13 -13.77 -6.48
CA GLU A 208 -0.54 -12.77 -5.62
C GLU A 208 -0.63 -11.39 -6.30
N PHE A 209 0.37 -11.04 -7.12
CA PHE A 209 0.47 -9.77 -7.82
C PHE A 209 0.69 -9.96 -9.31
N ASP A 210 0.29 -8.97 -10.11
CA ASP A 210 0.48 -8.99 -11.57
C ASP A 210 1.84 -8.39 -11.97
N VAL A 211 2.44 -7.59 -11.09
CA VAL A 211 3.78 -7.02 -11.25
C VAL A 211 4.36 -6.64 -9.89
N ILE A 212 5.68 -6.80 -9.72
CA ILE A 212 6.42 -6.33 -8.53
C ILE A 212 7.36 -5.21 -8.96
N VAL A 213 7.14 -4.00 -8.46
CA VAL A 213 8.01 -2.84 -8.64
C VAL A 213 9.03 -2.82 -7.50
N LEU A 214 10.28 -3.06 -7.84
CA LEU A 214 11.39 -3.11 -6.89
C LEU A 214 12.24 -1.84 -6.99
N LEU A 215 12.23 -1.04 -5.93
CA LEU A 215 13.07 0.15 -5.80
C LEU A 215 14.45 -0.25 -5.31
N VAL A 216 15.49 0.13 -6.06
CA VAL A 216 16.87 -0.20 -5.74
C VAL A 216 17.73 1.06 -5.77
N ARG A 217 18.44 1.34 -4.69
CA ARG A 217 19.37 2.47 -4.59
C ARG A 217 20.74 2.10 -5.13
N GLY A 218 21.52 3.09 -5.57
CA GLY A 218 22.90 2.92 -6.05
C GLY A 218 23.91 2.58 -4.95
N THR A 219 23.50 1.92 -3.88
CA THR A 219 24.34 1.51 -2.75
C THR A 219 24.51 -0.01 -2.75
N LEU A 220 25.64 -0.50 -2.25
CA LEU A 220 25.90 -1.94 -2.16
C LEU A 220 24.83 -2.67 -1.35
N ALA A 221 24.41 -2.08 -0.22
CA ALA A 221 23.39 -2.66 0.64
C ALA A 221 22.04 -2.80 -0.05
N SER A 222 21.61 -1.77 -0.81
CA SER A 222 20.34 -1.82 -1.52
C SER A 222 20.37 -2.85 -2.66
N THR A 223 21.46 -2.90 -3.43
CA THR A 223 21.64 -3.93 -4.46
C THR A 223 21.65 -5.33 -3.87
N ALA A 224 22.36 -5.57 -2.76
CA ALA A 224 22.39 -6.87 -2.10
C ALA A 224 21.01 -7.28 -1.55
N ALA A 225 20.28 -6.34 -0.95
CA ALA A 225 18.92 -6.59 -0.46
C ALA A 225 17.95 -6.90 -1.63
N ALA A 226 18.09 -6.20 -2.75
CA ALA A 226 17.33 -6.47 -3.97
C ALA A 226 17.66 -7.85 -4.57
N GLN A 227 18.94 -8.23 -4.63
CA GLN A 227 19.37 -9.55 -5.09
C GLN A 227 18.78 -10.66 -4.22
N HIS A 228 18.87 -10.51 -2.90
CA HIS A 228 18.27 -11.46 -1.97
C HIS A 228 16.75 -11.58 -2.15
N THR A 229 16.06 -10.45 -2.35
CA THR A 229 14.61 -10.42 -2.59
C THR A 229 14.24 -11.16 -3.87
N VAL A 230 14.92 -10.87 -4.99
CA VAL A 230 14.64 -11.52 -6.28
C VAL A 230 14.94 -13.02 -6.22
N GLN A 231 16.05 -13.41 -5.59
CA GLN A 231 16.40 -14.81 -5.40
C GLN A 231 15.33 -15.54 -4.58
N ALA A 232 14.93 -14.99 -3.44
CA ALA A 232 13.94 -15.61 -2.57
C ALA A 232 12.55 -15.70 -3.24
N LEU A 233 12.14 -14.69 -4.02
CA LEU A 233 10.92 -14.78 -4.84
C LEU A 233 11.01 -15.91 -5.88
N THR A 234 12.17 -16.05 -6.52
CA THR A 234 12.41 -17.11 -7.50
C THR A 234 12.34 -18.50 -6.85
N GLU A 235 12.97 -18.67 -5.69
CA GLU A 235 12.93 -19.91 -4.92
C GLU A 235 11.49 -20.25 -4.50
N LEU A 236 10.72 -19.28 -4.00
CA LEU A 236 9.31 -19.48 -3.66
C LEU A 236 8.47 -19.96 -4.86
N ALA A 237 8.68 -19.40 -6.06
CA ALA A 237 7.95 -19.84 -7.25
C ALA A 237 8.33 -21.23 -7.75
N LEU A 238 9.55 -21.69 -7.48
CA LEU A 238 9.96 -23.07 -7.79
C LEU A 238 9.30 -24.08 -6.86
N ASP A 239 9.05 -23.69 -5.61
CA ASP A 239 8.45 -24.54 -4.59
C ASP A 239 6.91 -24.56 -4.64
N GLU A 240 6.25 -23.62 -5.34
CA GLU A 240 4.79 -23.54 -5.42
C GLU A 240 4.18 -24.70 -6.25
N PRO A 241 3.33 -25.54 -5.64
CA PRO A 241 2.63 -26.60 -6.33
C PRO A 241 1.67 -26.02 -7.38
N GLY A 242 1.93 -26.30 -8.66
CA GLY A 242 1.10 -25.82 -9.78
C GLY A 242 1.81 -24.84 -10.72
N GLY A 243 3.05 -24.45 -10.43
CA GLY A 243 3.92 -23.75 -11.38
C GLY A 243 3.53 -22.29 -11.66
N SER A 244 2.79 -21.64 -10.76
CA SER A 244 2.57 -20.20 -10.82
C SER A 244 3.93 -19.49 -10.79
N GLY A 245 4.29 -18.83 -11.89
CA GLY A 245 5.52 -18.04 -11.96
C GLY A 245 5.49 -16.85 -11.00
N ILE A 246 6.66 -16.31 -10.69
CA ILE A 246 6.74 -14.99 -10.08
C ILE A 246 6.10 -13.95 -11.00
N ALA A 247 5.46 -12.95 -10.40
CA ALA A 247 5.08 -11.75 -11.13
C ALA A 247 6.34 -11.12 -11.76
N PRO A 248 6.25 -10.53 -12.97
CA PRO A 248 7.37 -9.80 -13.56
C PRO A 248 7.88 -8.73 -12.60
N VAL A 249 9.21 -8.69 -12.41
CA VAL A 249 9.87 -7.70 -11.56
C VAL A 249 10.29 -6.50 -12.41
N ALA A 250 9.82 -5.30 -12.06
CA ALA A 250 10.19 -4.03 -12.66
C ALA A 250 11.13 -3.26 -11.74
N LEU A 251 12.36 -2.99 -12.18
CA LEU A 251 13.32 -2.24 -11.38
C LEU A 251 13.13 -0.73 -11.55
N VAL A 252 13.18 -0.01 -10.44
CA VAL A 252 13.31 1.45 -10.41
C VAL A 252 14.60 1.81 -9.70
N ALA A 253 15.58 2.31 -10.46
CA ALA A 253 16.88 2.68 -9.90
C ALA A 253 16.86 4.08 -9.31
N LEU A 254 17.07 4.17 -8.01
CA LEU A 254 17.21 5.40 -7.26
C LEU A 254 18.70 5.67 -7.00
N GLU A 255 19.11 6.94 -6.95
CA GLU A 255 20.48 7.31 -6.59
C GLU A 255 21.60 6.56 -7.37
N THR A 256 21.31 6.08 -8.59
CA THR A 256 22.19 5.16 -9.33
C THR A 256 22.85 5.86 -10.51
N PRO A 257 24.20 5.86 -10.61
CA PRO A 257 24.92 6.41 -11.76
C PRO A 257 24.51 5.72 -13.07
N VAL A 258 24.43 6.49 -14.17
CA VAL A 258 23.99 5.98 -15.49
C VAL A 258 24.77 4.74 -15.93
N ARG A 259 26.09 4.71 -15.68
CA ARG A 259 26.98 3.60 -16.07
C ARG A 259 26.70 2.29 -15.32
N THR A 260 26.07 2.36 -14.15
CA THR A 260 25.79 1.19 -13.28
C THR A 260 24.40 0.62 -13.53
N ARG A 261 23.53 1.34 -14.25
CA ARG A 261 22.14 0.96 -14.47
C ARG A 261 21.97 -0.33 -15.27
N SER A 262 22.78 -0.54 -16.31
CA SER A 262 22.75 -1.79 -17.10
C SER A 262 23.23 -2.98 -16.26
N VAL A 263 24.33 -2.79 -15.52
CA VAL A 263 24.88 -3.82 -14.62
C VAL A 263 23.87 -4.21 -13.56
N LEU A 264 23.10 -3.25 -13.01
CA LEU A 264 22.05 -3.52 -12.04
C LEU A 264 20.93 -4.40 -12.63
N ALA A 265 20.44 -4.06 -13.83
CA ALA A 265 19.41 -4.83 -14.52
C ALA A 265 19.88 -6.27 -14.84
N GLU A 266 21.10 -6.40 -15.35
CA GLU A 266 21.71 -7.71 -15.65
C GLU A 266 21.91 -8.54 -14.38
N SER A 267 22.42 -7.94 -13.30
CA SER A 267 22.70 -8.64 -12.04
C SER A 267 21.44 -9.12 -11.32
N LEU A 268 20.32 -8.43 -11.51
CA LEU A 268 19.03 -8.78 -10.92
C LEU A 268 18.14 -9.60 -11.87
N GLY A 269 18.55 -9.80 -13.13
CA GLY A 269 17.75 -10.52 -14.12
C GLY A 269 16.38 -9.88 -14.40
N ALA A 270 16.25 -8.57 -14.20
CA ALA A 270 14.98 -7.86 -14.27
C ALA A 270 15.10 -6.54 -15.04
N PRO A 271 14.08 -6.15 -15.82
CA PRO A 271 14.10 -4.92 -16.61
C PRO A 271 14.18 -3.67 -15.72
N LEU A 272 15.13 -2.77 -16.05
CA LEU A 272 15.15 -1.42 -15.52
C LEU A 272 14.14 -0.53 -16.24
N VAL A 273 13.04 -0.22 -15.56
CA VAL A 273 11.91 0.52 -16.14
C VAL A 273 12.08 2.03 -15.99
N ALA A 274 12.60 2.48 -14.85
CA ALA A 274 12.78 3.89 -14.57
C ALA A 274 14.04 4.12 -13.74
N ALA A 275 14.64 5.32 -13.86
CA ALA A 275 15.81 5.67 -13.06
C ALA A 275 15.87 7.16 -12.72
N GLY A 276 16.03 7.46 -11.43
CA GLY A 276 16.16 8.82 -10.91
C GLY A 276 17.58 9.39 -11.05
N PRO A 277 17.76 10.71 -10.89
CA PRO A 277 19.06 11.34 -10.74
C PRO A 277 19.82 10.79 -9.52
N THR A 278 21.14 10.71 -9.61
CA THR A 278 21.99 10.16 -8.55
C THR A 278 21.91 10.92 -7.22
N ARG A 279 21.59 12.22 -7.25
CA ARG A 279 21.52 13.08 -6.05
C ARG A 279 20.11 13.27 -5.50
N TRP A 280 19.10 12.71 -6.17
CA TRP A 280 17.72 12.86 -5.77
C TRP A 280 17.34 11.79 -4.76
N ARG A 281 16.88 12.21 -3.58
CA ARG A 281 16.51 11.34 -2.47
C ARG A 281 15.03 11.48 -2.16
N MET A 282 14.25 10.43 -2.39
CA MET A 282 12.82 10.43 -2.13
C MET A 282 12.51 10.78 -0.67
N SER A 283 13.21 10.13 0.27
CA SER A 283 13.11 10.42 1.72
C SER A 283 13.46 11.84 2.13
N ALA A 284 14.23 12.61 1.34
CA ALA A 284 14.52 14.01 1.62
C ALA A 284 13.42 14.97 1.08
N HIS A 285 12.68 14.55 0.06
CA HIS A 285 11.68 15.38 -0.60
C HIS A 285 10.25 15.10 -0.12
N CYS A 286 9.92 13.85 0.19
CA CYS A 286 8.61 13.47 0.71
C CYS A 286 8.18 14.33 1.91
N PRO A 287 8.99 14.51 2.98
CA PRO A 287 8.55 15.27 4.15
C PRO A 287 8.05 16.69 3.84
N ALA A 288 8.64 17.38 2.86
CA ALA A 288 8.23 18.73 2.48
C ALA A 288 6.91 18.79 1.69
N ASP A 289 6.56 17.71 0.99
CA ASP A 289 5.24 17.58 0.36
C ASP A 289 4.17 17.28 1.42
N LEU A 290 4.47 16.37 2.35
CA LEU A 290 3.56 16.01 3.46
C LEU A 290 3.23 17.20 4.35
N LEU A 291 4.26 17.92 4.82
CA LEU A 291 4.10 19.11 5.66
C LEU A 291 3.29 20.23 4.99
N ALA A 292 3.10 20.15 3.68
CA ALA A 292 2.33 21.11 2.93
C ALA A 292 1.07 20.48 2.29
N GLY A 293 0.59 19.37 2.88
CA GLY A 293 -0.65 18.70 2.55
C GLY A 293 -0.70 18.17 1.13
N ARG A 294 0.42 17.69 0.58
CA ARG A 294 0.51 17.18 -0.79
C ARG A 294 0.89 15.71 -0.83
N TRP A 295 0.52 15.06 -1.93
CA TRP A 295 0.98 13.71 -2.24
C TRP A 295 2.50 13.68 -2.44
N PRO A 296 3.17 12.56 -2.07
CA PRO A 296 4.58 12.32 -2.40
C PRO A 296 4.91 12.64 -3.87
N GLY A 297 5.83 13.58 -4.08
CA GLY A 297 6.33 13.94 -5.41
C GLY A 297 5.37 14.76 -6.28
N GLN A 298 4.29 15.31 -5.71
CA GLN A 298 3.32 16.13 -6.44
C GLN A 298 3.93 17.39 -7.07
N ARG A 299 5.01 17.94 -6.50
CA ARG A 299 5.76 19.07 -7.07
C ARG A 299 7.00 18.66 -7.85
N GLU A 300 7.29 17.37 -7.89
CA GLU A 300 8.61 16.89 -8.26
C GLU A 300 8.55 16.14 -9.59
N THR A 301 9.23 16.73 -10.59
CA THR A 301 9.21 16.22 -11.97
C THR A 301 9.88 14.86 -12.10
N THR A 302 10.84 14.53 -11.23
CA THR A 302 11.49 13.22 -11.23
C THR A 302 10.50 12.13 -10.83
N MET A 303 9.83 12.24 -9.68
CA MET A 303 8.84 11.29 -9.20
C MET A 303 7.76 11.08 -10.25
N THR A 304 7.22 12.16 -10.78
CA THR A 304 6.21 12.12 -11.85
C THR A 304 6.70 11.31 -13.07
N ARG A 305 7.97 11.47 -13.47
CA ARG A 305 8.56 10.67 -14.56
C ARG A 305 8.72 9.21 -14.18
N LEU A 306 9.21 8.91 -12.97
CA LEU A 306 9.40 7.53 -12.50
C LEU A 306 8.07 6.77 -12.49
N VAL A 307 7.03 7.32 -11.86
CA VAL A 307 5.73 6.65 -11.75
C VAL A 307 5.01 6.55 -13.10
N ARG A 308 5.19 7.54 -13.99
CA ARG A 308 4.71 7.45 -15.38
C ARG A 308 5.37 6.30 -16.13
N ASP A 309 6.69 6.21 -16.08
CA ASP A 309 7.44 5.19 -16.81
C ASP A 309 7.09 3.78 -16.29
N VAL A 310 6.90 3.63 -14.97
CA VAL A 310 6.31 2.41 -14.37
C VAL A 310 4.89 2.16 -14.87
N SER A 311 3.99 3.14 -14.86
CA SER A 311 2.61 2.93 -15.33
C SER A 311 2.55 2.52 -16.82
N MET A 312 3.47 3.03 -17.65
CA MET A 312 3.58 2.66 -19.05
C MET A 312 4.07 1.23 -19.21
N PHE A 313 5.00 0.78 -18.36
CA PHE A 313 5.43 -0.62 -18.34
C PHE A 313 4.30 -1.55 -17.92
N VAL A 314 3.59 -1.22 -16.83
CA VAL A 314 2.45 -2.02 -16.34
C VAL A 314 1.35 -2.12 -17.41
N ALA A 315 1.05 -1.03 -18.13
CA ALA A 315 0.09 -1.05 -19.23
C ALA A 315 0.53 -1.85 -20.48
N ARG A 316 1.83 -2.19 -20.60
CA ARG A 316 2.34 -3.00 -21.71
C ARG A 316 2.33 -4.50 -21.40
N LEU A 317 2.43 -4.89 -20.13
CA LEU A 317 2.38 -6.30 -19.73
C LEU A 317 1.07 -6.99 -20.18
N GLU A 318 -0.03 -6.25 -20.30
CA GLU A 318 -1.32 -6.75 -20.79
C GLU A 318 -1.39 -6.92 -22.32
N ARG A 319 -0.43 -6.38 -23.07
CA ARG A 319 -0.45 -6.36 -24.55
C ARG A 319 0.40 -7.43 -25.21
N GLU A 320 1.09 -8.28 -24.45
CA GLU A 320 1.70 -9.47 -25.01
C GLU A 320 0.66 -10.59 -25.04
N PRO A 321 0.07 -10.93 -26.21
CA PRO A 321 -0.67 -12.16 -26.32
C PRO A 321 0.32 -13.30 -26.04
N SER A 322 0.00 -14.14 -25.05
CA SER A 322 0.63 -15.43 -24.89
C SER A 322 0.38 -16.23 -26.17
N TRP A 323 1.30 -16.16 -27.13
CA TRP A 323 1.37 -17.15 -28.19
C TRP A 323 1.97 -18.40 -27.54
N ALA A 324 1.10 -19.36 -27.24
CA ALA A 324 1.44 -20.75 -27.05
C ALA A 324 0.84 -21.52 -28.23
#